data_AF-A0A966L033-F1
#
_entry.id   AF-A0A966L033-F1
#
_cell.length_a   1.000
_cell.length_b   1.000
_cell.length_c   1.000
_cell.angle_alpha   90.00
_cell.angle_beta   90.00
_cell.angle_gamma   90.00
#
_symmetry.space_group_name_H-M   'P 1'
#
loop_
_entity.id
_entity.type
_entity.pdbx_description
1 polymer ?
#
loop_
_entity_poly.entity_id
_entity_poly.type
_entity_poly.pdbx_seq_one_letter_code
_entity_poly.pdbx_strand_id
1 'polypeptide(L)'
;MTSVNDLLRVITALEPHRFDADEIEANSPVLPVFEVPAVRLARQFTTQQIDALLTLRKWGEIGTETQSLGSILYESTPVPADVHTAVATILGAVIEPSPDRVLTLRSQAIELMAHLDERQALILRHRWIEEEGKTLEELGEILSVTRERVRQLETKGFDKISEQINTSLFDELRWAAWKVSNGLGTKAPAESQVTRDLVRSLCGLDLEDPAFEVIRLINRMQIKGGWFVTGSAPDVMAAFAHSAPAGFATLEEFDQILWTLGIERRFRDEILASEERLLVRLGHVIRRYLAV
;
A
#
# COMPACT_ATOMS: atom_id res chain seq x y z
N MET A 1 15.89 2.51 11.33
CA MET A 1 16.75 3.64 10.92
C MET A 1 17.98 3.05 10.28
N THR A 2 17.92 2.80 8.97
CA THR A 2 19.07 2.37 8.19
C THR A 2 20.10 3.50 8.22
N SER A 3 21.30 3.19 8.70
CA SER A 3 22.31 4.20 8.96
C SER A 3 22.78 4.81 7.63
N VAL A 4 23.17 6.08 7.64
CA VAL A 4 23.89 6.71 6.49
C VAL A 4 25.10 5.86 6.07
N ASN A 5 25.69 5.07 6.99
CA ASN A 5 26.74 4.11 6.68
C ASN A 5 26.30 2.94 5.79
N ASP A 6 25.03 2.51 5.83
CA ASP A 6 24.54 1.39 5.02
C ASP A 6 24.35 1.84 3.56
N LEU A 7 23.86 3.06 3.35
CA LEU A 7 23.81 3.69 2.03
C LEU A 7 25.22 3.97 1.47
N LEU A 8 26.15 4.42 2.32
CA LEU A 8 27.55 4.63 1.93
C LEU A 8 28.22 3.31 1.50
N ARG A 9 27.95 2.19 2.18
CA ARG A 9 28.47 0.87 1.80
C ARG A 9 27.93 0.40 0.44
N VAL A 10 26.65 0.62 0.18
CA VAL A 10 26.02 0.28 -1.11
C VAL A 10 26.60 1.12 -2.24
N ILE A 11 26.85 2.42 -2.00
CA ILE A 11 27.40 3.35 -3.01
C ILE A 11 28.89 3.11 -3.25
N THR A 12 29.67 2.79 -2.20
CA THR A 12 31.11 2.47 -2.33
C THR A 12 31.30 1.17 -3.12
N ALA A 13 30.37 0.21 -3.01
CA ALA A 13 30.39 -1.02 -3.78
C ALA A 13 30.06 -0.84 -5.28
N LEU A 14 29.63 0.36 -5.71
CA LEU A 14 29.32 0.71 -7.09
C LEU A 14 30.49 1.42 -7.81
N GLU A 15 31.65 1.62 -7.17
CA GLU A 15 32.82 2.20 -7.83
C GLU A 15 33.48 1.18 -8.79
N PRO A 16 33.59 1.50 -10.09
CA PRO A 16 34.29 0.63 -11.03
C PRO A 16 35.81 0.80 -10.81
N HIS A 17 36.48 -0.29 -10.42
CA HIS A 17 37.94 -0.51 -10.31
C HIS A 17 38.57 -0.45 -8.91
N ARG A 18 38.46 -1.56 -8.17
CA ARG A 18 39.59 -2.35 -7.61
C ARG A 18 39.05 -3.47 -6.72
N PHE A 19 38.81 -4.64 -7.29
CA PHE A 19 38.64 -5.88 -6.52
C PHE A 19 39.49 -6.95 -7.21
N ASP A 20 40.68 -7.19 -6.67
CA ASP A 20 41.42 -8.44 -6.92
C ASP A 20 40.74 -9.52 -6.08
N ALA A 21 40.21 -10.55 -6.74
CA ALA A 21 39.37 -11.57 -6.11
C ALA A 21 40.14 -12.51 -5.16
N ASP A 22 41.47 -12.44 -5.15
CA ASP A 22 42.33 -13.47 -4.56
C ASP A 22 42.78 -13.19 -3.11
N GLU A 23 42.49 -12.01 -2.54
CA GLU A 23 43.03 -11.60 -1.22
C GLU A 23 42.08 -11.77 -0.02
N ILE A 24 40.82 -12.17 -0.23
CA ILE A 24 39.78 -12.18 0.84
C ILE A 24 39.67 -13.53 1.57
N GLU A 25 40.27 -14.61 1.07
CA GLU A 25 39.98 -15.96 1.58
C GLU A 25 40.72 -16.40 2.86
N ALA A 26 41.63 -15.59 3.42
CA ALA A 26 42.61 -16.13 4.37
C ALA A 26 42.40 -15.90 5.87
N ASN A 27 41.56 -14.96 6.36
CA ASN A 27 41.40 -14.80 7.82
C ASN A 27 40.25 -13.85 8.24
N SER A 28 39.07 -14.38 8.56
CA SER A 28 38.15 -13.83 9.59
C SER A 28 36.85 -14.64 9.73
N PRO A 29 36.20 -14.61 10.91
CA PRO A 29 35.22 -15.62 11.33
C PRO A 29 33.86 -15.48 10.64
N VAL A 30 33.24 -16.64 10.38
CA VAL A 30 31.94 -16.81 9.74
C VAL A 30 30.83 -16.15 10.57
N LEU A 31 30.48 -14.91 10.22
CA LEU A 31 29.15 -14.35 10.43
C LEU A 31 28.28 -14.71 9.23
N PRO A 32 26.95 -14.87 9.38
CA PRO A 32 26.07 -15.14 8.25
C PRO A 32 26.15 -13.96 7.28
N VAL A 33 26.86 -14.18 6.18
CA VAL A 33 26.98 -13.25 5.07
C VAL A 33 25.60 -13.19 4.42
N PHE A 34 24.80 -12.19 4.77
CA PHE A 34 23.87 -11.65 3.79
C PHE A 34 24.76 -11.06 2.70
N GLU A 35 25.02 -11.84 1.65
CA GLU A 35 25.53 -11.30 0.39
C GLU A 35 24.47 -10.30 -0.08
N VAL A 36 24.60 -9.04 0.30
CA VAL A 36 23.97 -7.95 -0.44
C VAL A 36 24.76 -7.90 -1.73
N PRO A 37 24.25 -8.40 -2.87
CA PRO A 37 25.08 -8.53 -4.04
C PRO A 37 25.13 -7.13 -4.65
N ALA A 38 26.27 -6.44 -4.51
CA ALA A 38 26.59 -5.23 -5.28
C ALA A 38 26.35 -5.47 -6.80
N VAL A 39 26.52 -6.72 -7.24
CA VAL A 39 26.21 -7.23 -8.58
C VAL A 39 24.72 -7.13 -8.96
N ARG A 40 23.78 -7.20 -7.99
CA ARG A 40 22.33 -7.19 -8.26
C ARG A 40 21.81 -5.77 -8.47
N LEU A 41 22.36 -4.78 -7.77
CA LEU A 41 22.04 -3.35 -7.96
C LEU A 41 22.55 -2.81 -9.31
N ALA A 42 23.73 -3.25 -9.75
CA ALA A 42 24.27 -2.91 -11.07
C ALA A 42 23.40 -3.40 -12.25
N ARG A 43 22.48 -4.35 -12.02
CA ARG A 43 21.49 -4.81 -13.02
C ARG A 43 20.18 -4.03 -13.01
N GLN A 44 19.96 -3.17 -12.01
CA GLN A 44 18.70 -2.45 -11.80
C GLN A 44 18.78 -0.98 -12.19
N PHE A 45 19.99 -0.41 -12.27
CA PHE A 45 20.22 0.96 -12.72
C PHE A 45 21.05 0.97 -14.00
N THR A 46 20.64 1.79 -14.96
CA THR A 46 21.42 2.09 -16.16
C THR A 46 22.70 2.84 -15.80
N THR A 47 23.72 2.78 -16.66
CA THR A 47 24.96 3.57 -16.50
C THR A 47 24.65 5.06 -16.29
N GLN A 48 23.67 5.60 -17.02
CA GLN A 48 23.24 6.99 -16.90
C GLN A 48 22.66 7.31 -15.51
N GLN A 49 21.92 6.39 -14.90
CA GLN A 49 21.38 6.56 -13.55
C GLN A 49 22.48 6.46 -12.48
N ILE A 50 23.44 5.56 -12.66
CA ILE A 50 24.60 5.44 -11.76
C ILE A 50 25.41 6.75 -11.80
N ASP A 51 25.71 7.27 -12.99
CA ASP A 51 26.43 8.54 -13.17
C ASP A 51 25.68 9.73 -12.56
N ALA A 52 24.35 9.74 -12.67
CA ALA A 52 23.51 10.74 -12.02
C ALA A 52 23.59 10.66 -10.49
N LEU A 53 23.51 9.46 -9.89
CA LEU A 53 23.67 9.29 -8.44
C LEU A 53 25.06 9.75 -7.96
N LEU A 54 26.11 9.46 -8.73
CA LEU A 54 27.47 9.91 -8.41
C LEU A 54 27.61 11.43 -8.52
N THR A 55 26.97 12.07 -9.50
CA THR A 55 26.92 13.53 -9.62
C THR A 55 26.23 14.17 -8.40
N LEU A 56 25.11 13.61 -7.94
CA LEU A 56 24.41 14.07 -6.73
C LEU A 56 25.27 13.93 -5.46
N ARG A 57 26.00 12.80 -5.34
CA ARG A 57 26.96 12.59 -4.24
C ARG A 57 28.05 13.66 -4.23
N LYS A 58 28.72 13.90 -5.37
CA LYS A 58 29.79 14.89 -5.49
C LYS A 58 29.32 16.30 -5.13
N TRP A 59 28.09 16.66 -5.51
CA TRP A 59 27.49 17.93 -5.15
C TRP A 59 27.26 18.04 -3.64
N GLY A 60 26.70 17.00 -3.01
CA GLY A 60 26.51 16.94 -1.56
C GLY A 60 27.81 16.99 -0.74
N GLU A 61 28.91 16.42 -1.26
CA GLU A 61 30.23 16.44 -0.61
C GLU A 61 30.86 17.84 -0.55
N ILE A 62 30.46 18.77 -1.42
CA ILE A 62 30.97 20.15 -1.46
C ILE A 62 30.23 21.05 -0.43
N GLY A 63 29.05 20.65 0.02
CA GLY A 63 28.25 21.40 1.00
C GLY A 63 28.94 21.51 2.37
N THR A 64 28.87 22.69 3.00
CA THR A 64 29.47 22.95 4.32
C THR A 64 28.69 22.32 5.48
N GLU A 65 27.47 21.86 5.23
CA GLU A 65 26.61 21.15 6.19
C GLU A 65 26.26 19.78 5.60
N THR A 66 26.01 18.77 6.47
CA THR A 66 25.61 17.43 6.05
C THR A 66 24.29 17.46 5.30
N GLN A 67 24.34 17.64 3.98
CA GLN A 67 23.19 17.59 3.10
C GLN A 67 22.85 16.12 2.84
N SER A 68 21.64 15.73 3.22
CA SER A 68 21.09 14.44 2.80
C SER A 68 20.74 14.50 1.30
N LEU A 69 20.66 13.35 0.63
CA LEU A 69 20.09 13.30 -0.73
C LEU A 69 18.71 13.98 -0.79
N GLY A 70 17.93 13.92 0.29
CA GLY A 70 16.66 14.63 0.41
C GLY A 70 16.81 16.15 0.34
N SER A 71 17.73 16.76 1.10
CA SER A 71 17.92 18.21 1.07
C SER A 71 18.41 18.68 -0.31
N ILE A 72 19.25 17.90 -0.98
CA ILE A 72 19.70 18.18 -2.35
C ILE A 72 18.53 18.17 -3.37
N LEU A 73 17.56 17.27 -3.18
CA LEU A 73 16.40 17.14 -4.08
C LEU A 73 15.30 18.17 -3.81
N TYR A 74 15.23 18.73 -2.59
CA TYR A 74 14.13 19.61 -2.16
C TYR A 74 14.54 21.08 -1.96
N GLU A 75 15.83 21.42 -1.95
CA GLU A 75 16.29 22.80 -1.79
C GLU A 75 16.26 23.59 -3.11
N SER A 76 15.40 24.60 -3.16
CA SER A 76 15.34 25.60 -4.22
C SER A 76 16.49 26.62 -4.11
N THR A 77 17.73 26.17 -4.34
CA THR A 77 18.87 27.06 -4.62
C THR A 77 19.16 27.04 -6.12
N PRO A 78 19.85 28.02 -6.70
CA PRO A 78 20.32 27.88 -8.08
C PRO A 78 21.26 26.67 -8.15
N VAL A 79 20.75 25.57 -8.69
CA VAL A 79 21.48 24.31 -8.87
C VAL A 79 22.24 24.35 -10.21
N PRO A 80 23.51 23.91 -10.27
CA PRO A 80 24.22 23.75 -11.54
C PRO A 80 23.49 22.85 -12.55
N ALA A 81 23.68 23.11 -13.84
CA ALA A 81 22.92 22.46 -14.91
C ALA A 81 23.14 20.93 -14.98
N ASP A 82 24.34 20.47 -14.65
CA ASP A 82 24.71 19.05 -14.55
C ASP A 82 24.00 18.36 -13.37
N VAL A 83 23.94 19.01 -12.21
CA VAL A 83 23.19 18.51 -11.04
C VAL A 83 21.68 18.48 -11.32
N HIS A 84 21.13 19.51 -11.96
CA HIS A 84 19.73 19.50 -12.40
C HIS A 84 19.44 18.35 -13.38
N THR A 85 20.35 18.09 -14.32
CA THR A 85 20.24 16.97 -15.27
C THR A 85 20.32 15.61 -14.56
N ALA A 86 21.18 15.49 -13.54
CA ALA A 86 21.27 14.30 -12.71
C ALA A 86 19.97 14.05 -11.93
N VAL A 87 19.40 15.08 -11.29
CA VAL A 87 18.08 14.98 -10.63
C VAL A 87 17.01 14.56 -11.63
N ALA A 88 16.93 15.21 -12.79
CA ALA A 88 15.95 14.88 -13.83
C ALA A 88 16.12 13.44 -14.36
N THR A 89 17.36 12.95 -14.46
CA THR A 89 17.65 11.57 -14.87
C THR A 89 17.13 10.56 -13.85
N ILE A 90 17.31 10.83 -12.56
CA ILE A 90 16.80 9.95 -11.49
C ILE A 90 15.28 10.02 -11.39
N LEU A 91 14.70 11.22 -11.43
CA LEU A 91 13.23 11.39 -11.34
C LEU A 91 12.50 10.87 -12.58
N GLY A 92 13.13 10.94 -13.76
CA GLY A 92 12.60 10.40 -15.02
C GLY A 92 12.85 8.90 -15.21
N ALA A 93 13.48 8.22 -14.25
CA ALA A 93 13.75 6.79 -14.32
C ALA A 93 12.44 5.98 -14.35
N VAL A 94 12.21 5.26 -15.43
CA VAL A 94 11.11 4.29 -15.50
C VAL A 94 11.53 3.04 -14.74
N ILE A 95 10.81 2.72 -13.67
CA ILE A 95 10.98 1.46 -12.94
C ILE A 95 10.01 0.45 -13.55
N GLU A 96 10.53 -0.46 -14.36
CA GLU A 96 9.72 -1.57 -14.84
C GLU A 96 9.44 -2.54 -13.69
N PRO A 97 8.18 -2.92 -13.48
CA PRO A 97 7.86 -3.90 -12.46
C PRO A 97 8.46 -5.25 -12.82
N SER A 98 9.11 -5.90 -11.85
CA SER A 98 9.58 -7.27 -12.00
C SER A 98 8.42 -8.19 -12.43
N PRO A 99 8.62 -9.07 -13.43
CA PRO A 99 7.59 -10.03 -13.84
C PRO A 99 7.16 -10.94 -12.69
N ASP A 100 8.08 -11.22 -11.75
CA ASP A 100 7.85 -12.12 -10.63
C ASP A 100 7.16 -11.45 -9.44
N ARG A 101 6.91 -10.13 -9.48
CA ARG A 101 6.35 -9.39 -8.33
C ARG A 101 5.04 -10.01 -7.81
N VAL A 102 4.20 -10.51 -8.71
CA VAL A 102 2.91 -11.12 -8.36
C VAL A 102 3.13 -12.47 -7.67
N LEU A 103 4.13 -13.22 -8.12
CA LEU A 103 4.53 -14.47 -7.47
C LEU A 103 5.06 -14.20 -6.07
N THR A 104 5.89 -13.16 -5.90
CA THR A 104 6.38 -12.72 -4.58
C THR A 104 5.24 -12.34 -3.64
N LEU A 105 4.27 -11.56 -4.10
CA LEU A 105 3.09 -11.19 -3.30
C LEU A 105 2.29 -12.41 -2.88
N ARG A 106 2.05 -13.35 -3.81
CA ARG A 106 1.36 -14.61 -3.51
C ARG A 106 2.12 -15.46 -2.50
N SER A 107 3.45 -15.58 -2.64
CA SER A 107 4.25 -16.33 -1.68
C SER A 107 4.24 -15.70 -0.29
N GLN A 108 4.35 -14.37 -0.20
CA GLN A 108 4.28 -13.67 1.09
C GLN A 108 2.90 -13.78 1.74
N ALA A 109 1.83 -13.74 0.94
CA ALA A 109 0.47 -13.92 1.44
C ALA A 109 0.26 -15.34 2.01
N ILE A 110 0.74 -16.37 1.30
CA ILE A 110 0.68 -17.76 1.79
C ILE A 110 1.49 -17.91 3.08
N GLU A 111 2.71 -17.39 3.10
CA GLU A 111 3.59 -17.47 4.26
C GLU A 111 3.00 -16.75 5.48
N LEU A 112 2.39 -15.57 5.28
CA LEU A 112 1.74 -14.83 6.36
C LEU A 112 0.57 -15.63 6.95
N MET A 113 -0.25 -16.24 6.08
CA MET A 113 -1.37 -17.08 6.51
C MET A 113 -0.90 -18.36 7.22
N ALA A 114 0.30 -18.88 6.91
CA ALA A 114 0.87 -20.05 7.58
C ALA A 114 1.24 -19.80 9.06
N HIS A 115 1.40 -18.53 9.48
CA HIS A 115 1.64 -18.18 10.89
C HIS A 115 0.37 -18.24 11.76
N LEU A 116 -0.80 -18.29 11.12
CA LEU A 116 -2.09 -18.43 11.79
C LEU A 116 -2.39 -19.89 12.10
N ASP A 117 -3.00 -20.14 13.25
CA ASP A 117 -3.60 -21.44 13.52
C ASP A 117 -4.82 -21.66 12.60
N GLU A 118 -5.14 -22.92 12.29
CA GLU A 118 -6.21 -23.28 11.36
C GLU A 118 -7.55 -22.64 11.75
N ARG A 119 -7.86 -22.64 13.05
CA ARG A 119 -9.08 -22.00 13.57
C ARG A 119 -9.07 -20.49 13.38
N GLN A 120 -7.92 -19.85 13.52
CA GLN A 120 -7.78 -18.40 13.33
C GLN A 120 -7.97 -18.04 11.85
N ALA A 121 -7.28 -18.76 10.95
CA ALA A 121 -7.41 -18.56 9.51
C ALA A 121 -8.87 -18.78 9.04
N LEU A 122 -9.54 -19.81 9.55
CA LEU A 122 -10.95 -20.10 9.26
C LEU A 122 -11.86 -18.95 9.71
N ILE A 123 -11.70 -18.48 10.95
CA ILE A 123 -12.49 -17.37 11.48
C ILE A 123 -12.29 -16.10 10.64
N LEU A 124 -11.04 -15.75 10.32
CA LEU A 124 -10.74 -14.56 9.54
C LEU A 124 -11.31 -14.66 8.12
N ARG A 125 -11.19 -15.81 7.46
CA ARG A 125 -11.74 -16.03 6.11
C ARG A 125 -13.27 -15.86 6.11
N HIS A 126 -13.98 -16.61 6.94
CA HIS A 126 -15.45 -16.58 6.95
C HIS A 126 -16.03 -15.24 7.40
N ARG A 127 -15.33 -14.48 8.24
CA ARG A 127 -15.87 -13.23 8.80
C ARG A 127 -15.47 -11.98 8.02
N TRP A 128 -14.32 -11.99 7.34
CA TRP A 128 -13.77 -10.78 6.71
C TRP A 128 -13.62 -10.88 5.20
N ILE A 129 -13.50 -12.09 4.64
CA ILE A 129 -13.30 -12.28 3.20
C ILE A 129 -14.63 -12.48 2.48
N GLU A 130 -15.49 -13.34 3.02
CA GLU A 130 -16.83 -13.61 2.49
C GLU A 130 -17.68 -12.34 2.41
N GLU A 131 -18.55 -12.28 1.40
CA GLU A 131 -19.44 -11.14 1.15
C GLU A 131 -20.43 -10.92 2.30
N GLU A 132 -21.05 -12.01 2.76
CA GLU A 132 -21.89 -12.02 3.97
C GLU A 132 -21.12 -12.68 5.11
N GLY A 133 -20.14 -11.95 5.65
CA GLY A 133 -19.25 -12.47 6.67
C GLY A 133 -20.00 -12.97 7.92
N LYS A 134 -19.65 -14.18 8.38
CA LYS A 134 -20.31 -14.85 9.50
C LYS A 134 -20.18 -14.07 10.82
N THR A 135 -21.24 -14.13 11.61
CA THR A 135 -21.30 -13.62 12.98
C THR A 135 -20.43 -14.46 13.93
N LEU A 136 -20.13 -13.92 15.11
CA LEU A 136 -19.34 -14.66 16.12
C LEU A 136 -20.14 -15.85 16.67
N GLU A 137 -21.47 -15.72 16.70
CA GLU A 137 -22.42 -16.75 17.08
C GLU A 137 -22.38 -17.91 16.08
N GLU A 138 -22.56 -17.65 14.79
CA GLU A 138 -22.52 -18.68 13.73
C GLU A 138 -21.17 -19.40 13.69
N LEU A 139 -20.07 -18.66 13.85
CA LEU A 139 -18.73 -19.26 13.94
C LEU A 139 -18.53 -20.09 15.21
N GLY A 140 -19.18 -19.70 16.30
CA GLY A 140 -19.17 -20.45 17.56
C GLY A 140 -19.85 -21.81 17.40
N GLU A 141 -20.98 -21.83 16.69
CA GLU A 141 -21.68 -23.07 16.35
C GLU A 141 -20.82 -23.97 15.44
N ILE A 142 -20.26 -23.42 14.35
CA ILE A 142 -19.42 -24.16 13.40
C ILE A 142 -18.19 -24.79 14.09
N LEU A 143 -17.53 -24.03 14.96
CA LEU A 143 -16.32 -24.46 15.65
C LEU A 143 -16.59 -25.17 16.99
N SER A 144 -17.87 -25.31 17.38
CA SER A 144 -18.28 -25.85 18.68
C SER A 144 -17.59 -25.18 19.87
N VAL A 145 -17.50 -23.85 19.85
CA VAL A 145 -16.92 -23.01 20.90
C VAL A 145 -17.83 -21.83 21.24
N THR A 146 -17.61 -21.19 22.38
CA THR A 146 -18.39 -20.00 22.75
C THR A 146 -18.07 -18.80 21.86
N ARG A 147 -19.05 -17.89 21.72
CA ARG A 147 -18.87 -16.59 21.05
C ARG A 147 -17.62 -15.83 21.52
N GLU A 148 -17.40 -15.79 22.83
CA GLU A 148 -16.24 -15.12 23.42
C GLU A 148 -14.93 -15.81 23.02
N ARG A 149 -14.92 -17.14 22.89
CA ARG A 149 -13.76 -17.87 22.40
C ARG A 149 -13.46 -17.55 20.94
N VAL A 150 -14.49 -17.43 20.08
CA VAL A 150 -14.31 -16.98 18.68
C VAL A 150 -13.69 -15.59 18.64
N ARG A 151 -14.22 -14.64 19.43
CA ARG A 151 -13.68 -13.27 19.52
C ARG A 151 -12.20 -13.26 19.90
N GLN A 152 -11.81 -14.06 20.89
CA GLN A 152 -10.42 -14.18 21.30
C GLN A 152 -9.52 -14.75 20.19
N LEU A 153 -10.00 -15.76 19.47
CA LEU A 153 -9.24 -16.35 18.35
C LEU A 153 -9.10 -15.35 17.19
N GLU A 154 -10.15 -14.57 16.89
CA GLU A 154 -10.14 -13.49 15.91
C GLU A 154 -9.12 -12.42 16.28
N THR A 155 -9.17 -11.89 17.51
CA THR A 155 -8.21 -10.90 18.00
C THR A 155 -6.78 -11.42 17.88
N LYS A 156 -6.51 -12.63 18.39
CA LYS A 156 -5.18 -13.24 18.28
C LYS A 156 -4.73 -13.48 16.84
N GLY A 157 -5.65 -13.72 15.91
CA GLY A 157 -5.33 -13.86 14.50
C GLY A 157 -4.84 -12.55 13.91
N PHE A 158 -5.54 -11.45 14.19
CA PHE A 158 -5.11 -10.12 13.77
C PHE A 158 -3.81 -9.65 14.44
N ASP A 159 -3.61 -9.98 15.72
CA ASP A 159 -2.39 -9.64 16.44
C ASP A 159 -1.17 -10.28 15.76
N LYS A 160 -1.28 -11.57 15.39
CA LYS A 160 -0.24 -12.28 14.63
C LYS A 160 0.03 -11.67 13.26
N ILE A 161 -1.02 -11.32 12.51
CA ILE A 161 -0.86 -10.63 11.22
C ILE A 161 -0.08 -9.32 11.43
N SER A 162 -0.45 -8.54 12.45
CA SER A 162 0.16 -7.24 12.75
C SER A 162 1.61 -7.35 13.20
N GLU A 163 1.95 -8.41 13.94
CA GLU A 163 3.32 -8.70 14.35
C GLU A 163 4.18 -9.11 13.15
N GLN A 164 3.70 -10.06 12.34
CA GLN A 164 4.47 -10.63 11.23
C GLN A 164 4.67 -9.63 10.09
N ILE A 165 3.64 -8.87 9.70
CA ILE A 165 3.66 -7.98 8.53
C ILE A 165 4.76 -6.90 8.60
N ASN A 166 5.29 -6.61 9.78
CA ASN A 166 6.35 -5.61 9.98
C ASN A 166 7.77 -6.16 9.79
N THR A 167 7.91 -7.47 9.59
CA THR A 167 9.18 -8.13 9.28
C THR A 167 9.56 -7.91 7.81
N SER A 168 10.86 -7.84 7.51
CA SER A 168 11.36 -7.65 6.13
C SER A 168 10.95 -8.76 5.16
N LEU A 169 10.50 -9.92 5.66
CA LEU A 169 9.94 -11.00 4.84
C LEU A 169 8.67 -10.60 4.08
N PHE A 170 7.92 -9.61 4.58
CA PHE A 170 6.62 -9.23 4.05
C PHE A 170 6.60 -7.78 3.51
N ASP A 171 7.75 -7.24 3.13
CA ASP A 171 7.87 -5.85 2.67
C ASP A 171 6.97 -5.55 1.47
N GLU A 172 7.04 -6.37 0.40
CA GLU A 172 6.20 -6.17 -0.78
C GLU A 172 4.70 -6.28 -0.46
N LEU A 173 4.29 -7.25 0.35
CA LEU A 173 2.90 -7.44 0.76
C LEU A 173 2.40 -6.26 1.61
N ARG A 174 3.22 -5.78 2.55
CA ARG A 174 2.92 -4.60 3.37
C ARG A 174 2.79 -3.35 2.52
N TRP A 175 3.69 -3.13 1.55
CA TRP A 175 3.61 -1.99 0.63
C TRP A 175 2.40 -2.08 -0.29
N ALA A 176 2.07 -3.28 -0.79
CA ALA A 176 0.86 -3.51 -1.57
C ALA A 176 -0.39 -3.20 -0.75
N ALA A 177 -0.45 -3.67 0.50
CA ALA A 177 -1.56 -3.35 1.40
C ALA A 177 -1.69 -1.85 1.65
N TRP A 178 -0.57 -1.15 1.89
CA TRP A 178 -0.56 0.30 2.03
C TRP A 178 -1.06 1.01 0.76
N LYS A 179 -0.59 0.61 -0.43
CA LYS A 179 -1.06 1.17 -1.71
C LYS A 179 -2.55 0.97 -1.92
N VAL A 180 -3.05 -0.24 -1.65
CA VAL A 180 -4.48 -0.56 -1.77
C VAL A 180 -5.32 0.27 -0.79
N SER A 181 -4.88 0.40 0.45
CA SER A 181 -5.59 1.20 1.46
C SER A 181 -5.69 2.68 1.05
N ASN A 182 -4.58 3.27 0.59
CA ASN A 182 -4.58 4.67 0.14
C ASN A 182 -5.28 4.86 -1.21
N GLY A 183 -5.28 3.84 -2.07
CA GLY A 183 -5.88 3.92 -3.40
C GLY A 183 -7.38 3.66 -3.43
N LEU A 184 -7.90 2.75 -2.60
CA LEU A 184 -9.34 2.47 -2.49
C LEU A 184 -10.04 3.38 -1.48
N GLY A 185 -9.30 3.90 -0.50
CA GLY A 185 -9.87 4.67 0.59
C GLY A 185 -10.76 3.83 1.51
N THR A 186 -11.73 4.47 2.15
CA THR A 186 -12.56 3.86 3.20
C THR A 186 -13.77 3.09 2.67
N LYS A 187 -14.22 3.42 1.45
CA LYS A 187 -15.37 2.80 0.78
C LYS A 187 -15.15 2.77 -0.74
N ALA A 188 -15.17 1.57 -1.33
CA ALA A 188 -15.02 1.35 -2.77
C ALA A 188 -15.97 0.23 -3.24
N PRO A 189 -16.50 0.26 -4.47
CA PRO A 189 -17.42 -0.77 -4.94
C PRO A 189 -16.68 -2.09 -5.20
N ALA A 190 -17.14 -3.18 -4.60
CA ALA A 190 -16.42 -4.45 -4.58
C ALA A 190 -16.41 -5.16 -5.94
N GLU A 191 -17.40 -4.90 -6.80
CA GLU A 191 -17.53 -5.60 -8.08
C GLU A 191 -17.29 -4.71 -9.31
N SER A 192 -17.05 -3.41 -9.11
CA SER A 192 -16.88 -2.46 -10.21
C SER A 192 -15.60 -2.73 -11.01
N GLN A 193 -15.69 -2.56 -12.33
CA GLN A 193 -14.52 -2.59 -13.22
C GLN A 193 -13.49 -1.53 -12.83
N VAL A 194 -13.92 -0.36 -12.35
CA VAL A 194 -13.03 0.71 -11.89
C VAL A 194 -12.17 0.22 -10.72
N THR A 195 -12.77 -0.50 -9.76
CA THR A 195 -12.06 -1.09 -8.63
C THR A 195 -11.12 -2.20 -9.08
N ARG A 196 -11.55 -3.08 -9.99
CA ARG A 196 -10.71 -4.15 -10.56
C ARG A 196 -9.45 -3.59 -11.22
N ASP A 197 -9.63 -2.61 -12.10
CA ASP A 197 -8.53 -1.98 -12.82
C ASP A 197 -7.57 -1.25 -11.87
N LEU A 198 -8.14 -0.59 -10.84
CA LEU A 198 -7.35 0.08 -9.83
C LEU A 198 -6.52 -0.89 -9.00
N VAL A 199 -7.10 -1.97 -8.47
CA VAL A 199 -6.35 -2.98 -7.71
C VAL A 199 -5.24 -3.60 -8.57
N ARG A 200 -5.54 -3.94 -9.83
CA ARG A 200 -4.54 -4.44 -10.78
C ARG A 200 -3.42 -3.42 -11.00
N SER A 201 -3.73 -2.12 -11.06
CA SER A 201 -2.71 -1.07 -11.19
C SER A 201 -1.84 -0.90 -9.93
N LEU A 202 -2.43 -1.06 -8.73
CA LEU A 202 -1.75 -0.81 -7.46
C LEU A 202 -0.82 -1.95 -7.04
N CYS A 203 -1.25 -3.20 -7.23
CA CYS A 203 -0.51 -4.38 -6.77
C CYS A 203 -0.38 -5.49 -7.82
N GLY A 204 -1.01 -5.39 -8.99
CA GLY A 204 -0.93 -6.41 -10.05
C GLY A 204 -1.79 -7.64 -9.81
N LEU A 205 -2.68 -7.61 -8.82
CA LEU A 205 -3.58 -8.71 -8.47
C LEU A 205 -5.00 -8.44 -8.99
N ASP A 206 -5.76 -9.52 -9.20
CA ASP A 206 -7.20 -9.47 -9.41
C ASP A 206 -7.94 -9.51 -8.07
N LEU A 207 -9.23 -9.13 -8.05
CA LEU A 207 -10.03 -9.10 -6.82
C LEU A 207 -10.27 -10.49 -6.22
N GLU A 208 -10.26 -11.52 -7.07
CA GLU A 208 -10.42 -12.92 -6.72
C GLU A 208 -9.09 -13.61 -6.32
N ASP A 209 -7.96 -12.90 -6.39
CA ASP A 209 -6.67 -13.48 -6.04
C ASP A 209 -6.57 -13.71 -4.52
N PRO A 210 -6.18 -14.91 -4.04
CA PRO A 210 -6.01 -15.16 -2.61
C PRO A 210 -5.04 -14.20 -1.92
N ALA A 211 -4.03 -13.68 -2.63
CA ALA A 211 -3.13 -12.67 -2.08
C ALA A 211 -3.85 -11.34 -1.82
N PHE A 212 -4.85 -11.01 -2.66
CA PHE A 212 -5.68 -9.82 -2.45
C PHE A 212 -6.62 -9.99 -1.24
N GLU A 213 -7.13 -11.20 -0.98
CA GLU A 213 -7.86 -11.49 0.25
C GLU A 213 -6.98 -11.21 1.49
N VAL A 214 -5.73 -11.63 1.48
CA VAL A 214 -4.79 -11.34 2.58
C VAL A 214 -4.54 -9.84 2.71
N ILE A 215 -4.40 -9.10 1.60
CA ILE A 215 -4.33 -7.63 1.62
C ILE A 215 -5.58 -7.02 2.27
N ARG A 216 -6.77 -7.54 1.97
CA ARG A 216 -8.02 -7.10 2.62
C ARG A 216 -8.00 -7.37 4.12
N LEU A 217 -7.49 -8.52 4.57
CA LEU A 217 -7.34 -8.81 6.01
C LEU A 217 -6.40 -7.82 6.69
N ILE A 218 -5.23 -7.56 6.10
CA ILE A 218 -4.25 -6.58 6.62
C ILE A 218 -4.91 -5.21 6.78
N ASN A 219 -5.71 -4.79 5.79
CA ASN A 219 -6.41 -3.51 5.80
C ASN A 219 -7.74 -3.51 6.57
N ARG A 220 -8.12 -4.63 7.19
CA ARG A 220 -9.43 -4.80 7.87
C ARG A 220 -10.60 -4.37 6.98
N MET A 221 -10.57 -4.84 5.73
CA MET A 221 -11.54 -4.51 4.70
C MET A 221 -12.58 -5.63 4.54
N GLN A 222 -13.84 -5.29 4.76
CA GLN A 222 -14.97 -6.20 4.61
C GLN A 222 -15.75 -5.86 3.34
N ILE A 223 -16.47 -6.82 2.79
CA ILE A 223 -17.52 -6.54 1.79
C ILE A 223 -18.84 -6.38 2.55
N LYS A 224 -19.57 -5.30 2.28
CA LYS A 224 -20.92 -5.05 2.82
C LYS A 224 -21.80 -4.46 1.72
N GLY A 225 -22.84 -5.19 1.33
CA GLY A 225 -23.79 -4.74 0.30
C GLY A 225 -23.12 -4.38 -1.03
N GLY A 226 -22.14 -5.18 -1.48
CA GLY A 226 -21.38 -4.92 -2.70
C GLY A 226 -20.28 -3.85 -2.57
N TRP A 227 -19.93 -3.40 -1.35
CA TRP A 227 -18.87 -2.41 -1.12
C TRP A 227 -17.74 -2.96 -0.26
N PHE A 228 -16.50 -2.74 -0.68
CA PHE A 228 -15.35 -2.76 0.21
C PHE A 228 -15.47 -1.61 1.22
N VAL A 229 -15.35 -1.93 2.50
CA VAL A 229 -15.43 -0.98 3.60
C VAL A 229 -14.35 -1.28 4.63
N THR A 230 -13.62 -0.25 5.04
CA THR A 230 -12.67 -0.33 6.17
C THR A 230 -13.30 0.26 7.43
N GLY A 231 -13.33 -0.49 8.53
CA GLY A 231 -13.89 -0.02 9.80
C GLY A 231 -15.41 0.17 9.75
N SER A 232 -15.90 1.33 10.21
CA SER A 232 -17.31 1.69 10.09
C SER A 232 -17.58 2.25 8.69
N ALA A 233 -18.60 1.72 8.01
CA ALA A 233 -19.02 2.23 6.71
C ALA A 233 -19.28 3.75 6.82
N PRO A 234 -18.60 4.59 6.03
CA PRO A 234 -18.83 6.02 6.07
C PRO A 234 -20.27 6.32 5.62
N ASP A 235 -20.99 7.10 6.43
CA ASP A 235 -22.35 7.54 6.13
C ASP A 235 -22.30 8.80 5.25
N VAL A 236 -22.29 8.57 3.94
CA VAL A 236 -22.26 9.62 2.91
C VAL A 236 -23.44 10.58 3.07
N MET A 237 -24.61 10.06 3.45
CA MET A 237 -25.82 10.86 3.58
C MET A 237 -25.83 11.73 4.82
N ALA A 238 -25.34 11.22 5.95
CA ALA A 238 -25.16 12.03 7.15
C ALA A 238 -24.13 13.14 6.90
N ALA A 239 -23.00 12.83 6.25
CA ALA A 239 -21.98 13.80 5.90
C ALA A 239 -22.53 14.88 4.94
N PHE A 240 -23.26 14.47 3.91
CA PHE A 240 -23.92 15.40 2.99
C PHE A 240 -24.91 16.32 3.71
N ALA A 241 -25.77 15.77 4.57
CA ALA A 241 -26.74 16.57 5.31
C ALA A 241 -26.09 17.57 6.28
N HIS A 242 -24.92 17.23 6.83
CA HIS A 242 -24.16 18.12 7.70
C HIS A 242 -23.48 19.25 6.92
N SER A 243 -22.79 18.92 5.82
CA SER A 243 -22.02 19.88 5.03
C SER A 243 -22.88 20.74 4.08
N ALA A 244 -24.04 20.23 3.65
CA ALA A 244 -24.97 20.90 2.75
C ALA A 244 -26.38 20.98 3.35
N PRO A 245 -26.61 21.78 4.41
CA PRO A 245 -27.88 21.83 5.13
C PRO A 245 -29.05 22.35 4.28
N ALA A 246 -28.77 23.13 3.23
CA ALA A 246 -29.77 23.59 2.26
C ALA A 246 -30.28 22.47 1.34
N GLY A 247 -29.69 21.27 1.42
CA GLY A 247 -30.10 20.10 0.66
C GLY A 247 -29.54 20.03 -0.78
N PHE A 248 -28.58 20.88 -1.13
CA PHE A 248 -27.87 20.80 -2.41
C PHE A 248 -26.39 21.18 -2.24
N ALA A 249 -25.53 20.60 -3.07
CA ALA A 249 -24.11 20.93 -3.18
C ALA A 249 -23.69 20.83 -4.65
N THR A 250 -22.68 21.58 -5.06
CA THR A 250 -22.00 21.37 -6.34
C THR A 250 -21.29 20.01 -6.37
N LEU A 251 -20.95 19.51 -7.56
CA LEU A 251 -20.15 18.27 -7.68
C LEU A 251 -18.77 18.38 -7.02
N GLU A 252 -18.18 19.57 -6.97
CA GLU A 252 -16.88 19.80 -6.33
C GLU A 252 -17.00 19.82 -4.80
N GLU A 253 -18.03 20.47 -4.25
CA GLU A 253 -18.33 20.40 -2.82
C GLU A 253 -18.64 18.96 -2.40
N PHE A 254 -19.34 18.20 -3.26
CA PHE A 254 -19.58 16.78 -3.01
C PHE A 254 -18.29 15.95 -2.99
N ASP A 255 -17.35 16.20 -3.90
CA ASP A 255 -16.02 15.57 -3.84
C ASP A 255 -15.30 15.86 -2.54
N GLN A 256 -15.38 17.10 -2.05
CA GLN A 256 -14.76 17.45 -0.77
C GLN A 256 -15.41 16.68 0.38
N ILE A 257 -16.73 16.53 0.37
CA ILE A 257 -17.45 15.70 1.35
C ILE A 257 -16.96 14.25 1.26
N LEU A 258 -16.87 13.66 0.07
CA LEU A 258 -16.34 12.30 -0.11
C LEU A 258 -14.90 12.18 0.41
N TRP A 259 -14.05 13.14 0.09
CA TRP A 259 -12.65 13.15 0.53
C TRP A 259 -12.52 13.19 2.05
N THR A 260 -13.36 13.95 2.75
CA THR A 260 -13.37 13.97 4.23
C THR A 260 -13.77 12.63 4.86
N LEU A 261 -14.55 11.82 4.12
CA LEU A 261 -14.89 10.45 4.51
C LEU A 261 -13.79 9.44 4.14
N GLY A 262 -12.73 9.88 3.46
CA GLY A 262 -11.68 9.01 2.93
C GLY A 262 -12.12 8.26 1.68
N ILE A 263 -13.12 8.76 0.96
CA ILE A 263 -13.62 8.17 -0.28
C ILE A 263 -12.98 8.89 -1.46
N GLU A 264 -12.40 8.12 -2.37
CA GLU A 264 -11.77 8.64 -3.58
C GLU A 264 -12.82 9.18 -4.58
N ARG A 265 -12.52 10.36 -5.16
CA ARG A 265 -13.35 11.03 -6.17
C ARG A 265 -13.78 10.12 -7.32
N ARG A 266 -12.94 9.15 -7.70
CA ARG A 266 -13.22 8.21 -8.80
C ARG A 266 -14.48 7.37 -8.57
N PHE A 267 -14.87 7.15 -7.31
CA PHE A 267 -16.04 6.35 -6.94
C PHE A 267 -17.32 7.20 -6.77
N ARG A 268 -17.25 8.51 -7.09
CA ARG A 268 -18.37 9.45 -6.91
C ARG A 268 -19.63 8.97 -7.62
N ASP A 269 -19.51 8.60 -8.89
CA ASP A 269 -20.68 8.25 -9.71
C ASP A 269 -21.35 6.97 -9.21
N GLU A 270 -20.56 5.99 -8.76
CA GLU A 270 -21.06 4.74 -8.18
C GLU A 270 -21.74 4.99 -6.83
N ILE A 271 -21.20 5.90 -6.01
CA ILE A 271 -21.84 6.31 -4.76
C ILE A 271 -23.18 7.00 -5.03
N LEU A 272 -23.21 7.95 -5.96
CA LEU A 272 -24.44 8.64 -6.36
C LEU A 272 -25.48 7.66 -6.92
N ALA A 273 -25.05 6.64 -7.66
CA ALA A 273 -25.94 5.60 -8.17
C ALA A 273 -26.51 4.71 -7.05
N SER A 274 -25.75 4.47 -5.98
CA SER A 274 -26.20 3.66 -4.84
C SER A 274 -27.08 4.41 -3.84
N GLU A 275 -26.97 5.74 -3.77
CA GLU A 275 -27.72 6.56 -2.81
C GLU A 275 -29.01 7.10 -3.43
N GLU A 276 -30.11 6.35 -3.30
CA GLU A 276 -31.44 6.73 -3.83
C GLU A 276 -31.96 8.11 -3.33
N ARG A 277 -31.40 8.58 -2.22
CA ARG A 277 -31.71 9.86 -1.58
C ARG A 277 -30.95 11.03 -2.17
N LEU A 278 -29.99 10.81 -3.07
CA LEU A 278 -29.27 11.84 -3.79
C LEU A 278 -29.63 11.78 -5.28
N LEU A 279 -29.63 12.93 -5.93
CA LEU A 279 -29.83 13.04 -7.37
C LEU A 279 -28.95 14.13 -7.95
N VAL A 280 -28.42 13.90 -9.15
CA VAL A 280 -27.63 14.91 -9.87
C VAL A 280 -28.55 15.69 -10.81
N ARG A 281 -28.58 17.01 -10.69
CA ARG A 281 -29.31 17.93 -11.58
C ARG A 281 -28.45 19.16 -11.86
N LEU A 282 -28.26 19.49 -13.13
CA LEU A 282 -27.57 20.71 -13.57
C LEU A 282 -26.21 20.91 -12.87
N GLY A 283 -25.41 19.84 -12.72
CA GLY A 283 -24.09 19.91 -12.06
C GLY A 283 -24.12 20.01 -10.53
N HIS A 284 -25.29 19.81 -9.91
CA HIS A 284 -25.46 19.82 -8.45
C HIS A 284 -25.98 18.46 -7.97
N VAL A 285 -25.49 18.02 -6.82
CA VAL A 285 -26.05 16.92 -6.03
C VAL A 285 -27.12 17.50 -5.14
N ILE A 286 -28.33 16.95 -5.22
CA ILE A 286 -29.50 17.43 -4.48
C ILE A 286 -30.07 16.28 -3.66
N ARG A 287 -30.47 16.57 -2.42
CA ARG A 287 -31.18 15.62 -1.56
C ARG A 287 -32.62 15.45 -2.05
N ARG A 288 -33.01 14.22 -2.31
CA ARG A 288 -34.41 13.84 -2.57
C ARG A 288 -35.17 13.85 -1.26
N TYR A 289 -36.17 14.73 -1.15
CA TYR A 289 -37.23 14.57 -0.16
C TYR A 289 -38.21 13.57 -0.74
N LEU A 290 -38.17 12.32 -0.27
CA LEU A 290 -39.25 11.37 -0.52
C LEU A 290 -40.51 11.98 0.11
N ALA A 291 -41.52 12.26 -0.70
CA ALA A 291 -42.83 12.63 -0.19
C ALA A 291 -43.33 11.45 0.65
N VAL A 292 -43.61 11.70 1.94
CA VAL A 292 -44.31 10.77 2.84
C VAL A 292 -45.76 10.64 2.38
#